data_AF-A0A8H6R7V1-F1
#
_entry.id   AF-A0A8H6R7V1-F1
#
_cell.length_a   1.000
_cell.length_b   1.000
_cell.length_c   1.000
_cell.angle_alpha   90.00
_cell.angle_beta   90.00
_cell.angle_gamma   90.00
#
_symmetry.space_group_name_H-M   'P 1'
#
loop_
_entity.id
_entity.type
_entity.pdbx_description
1 polymer ?
#
loop_
_entity_poly.entity_id
_entity_poly.type
_entity_poly.pdbx_seq_one_letter_code
_entity_poly.pdbx_strand_id
1 'polypeptide(L)'
;MAQLESTLGIRVNGVAPGIIKTPLWTEHPEKMTFLDSEQDEWVEPEDVAEAMLRCVESDDVVGGWVLEVLKGRTRNVDWRNDPGPEGPGATASNRAGAAAEVYQWLGEPGWGVAK
;
A
#
# COMPACT_ATOMS: atom_id res chain seq x y z
N MET A 1 11.54 12.63 -17.10
CA MET A 1 10.28 12.36 -16.39
C MET A 1 9.81 13.67 -15.76
N ALA A 2 8.51 13.85 -15.47
CA ALA A 2 7.96 15.03 -14.76
C ALA A 2 8.20 16.42 -15.39
N GLN A 3 7.99 16.58 -16.71
CA GLN A 3 8.22 17.85 -17.41
C GLN A 3 7.35 19.02 -16.92
N LEU A 4 6.15 18.74 -16.38
CA LEU A 4 5.20 19.75 -15.89
C LEU A 4 5.80 20.67 -14.83
N GLU A 5 6.66 20.14 -13.95
CA GLU A 5 7.30 20.94 -12.91
C GLU A 5 8.28 21.93 -13.53
N SER A 6 9.20 21.45 -14.36
CA SER A 6 10.20 22.31 -15.01
C SER A 6 9.61 23.33 -16.00
N THR A 7 8.44 23.04 -16.59
CA THR A 7 7.83 23.88 -17.62
C THR A 7 6.81 24.86 -17.06
N LEU A 8 6.02 24.43 -16.07
CA LEU A 8 4.86 25.18 -15.56
C LEU A 8 4.86 25.35 -14.03
N GLY A 9 5.86 24.81 -13.32
CA GLY A 9 5.89 24.83 -11.86
C GLY A 9 4.85 23.90 -11.21
N ILE A 10 4.28 22.95 -11.97
CA ILE A 10 3.27 22.02 -11.46
C ILE A 10 3.93 20.71 -11.07
N ARG A 11 4.02 20.44 -9.76
CA ARG A 11 4.40 19.13 -9.22
C ARG A 11 3.22 18.16 -9.23
N VAL A 12 3.51 16.92 -9.62
CA VAL A 12 2.59 15.79 -9.57
C VAL A 12 3.32 14.63 -8.89
N ASN A 13 2.77 14.13 -7.79
CA ASN A 13 3.35 13.07 -6.97
C ASN A 13 2.31 11.98 -6.68
N GLY A 14 2.79 10.78 -6.36
CA GLY A 14 1.99 9.68 -5.85
C GLY A 14 2.40 9.32 -4.42
N VAL A 15 1.48 8.70 -3.68
CA VAL A 15 1.75 8.05 -2.39
C VAL A 15 1.32 6.59 -2.52
N ALA A 16 2.23 5.67 -2.24
CA ALA A 16 2.06 4.23 -2.32
C ALA A 16 2.20 3.62 -0.92
N PRO A 17 1.11 3.60 -0.15
CA PRO A 17 1.16 3.09 1.21
C PRO A 17 1.18 1.55 1.25
N GLY A 18 1.76 1.01 2.31
CA GLY A 18 1.71 -0.41 2.65
C GLY A 18 0.34 -0.86 3.20
N ILE A 19 0.32 -1.80 4.14
CA ILE A 19 -0.91 -2.23 4.81
C ILE A 19 -1.37 -1.16 5.82
N ILE A 20 -2.39 -0.39 5.45
CA ILE A 20 -2.90 0.73 6.27
C ILE A 20 -4.07 0.28 7.13
N LYS A 21 -4.05 0.67 8.41
CA LYS A 21 -5.13 0.42 9.37
C LYS A 21 -6.36 1.29 9.08
N THR A 22 -7.14 0.85 8.12
CA THR A 22 -8.37 1.53 7.68
C THR A 22 -9.58 0.59 7.81
N PRO A 23 -10.81 1.14 7.81
CA PRO A 23 -12.04 0.35 7.71
C PRO A 23 -12.04 -0.67 6.58
N LEU A 24 -11.34 -0.40 5.47
CA LEU A 24 -11.17 -1.36 4.37
C LEU A 24 -10.62 -2.71 4.85
N TRP A 25 -9.80 -2.72 5.89
CA TRP A 25 -9.31 -3.91 6.59
C TRP A 25 -10.12 -4.23 7.83
N THR A 26 -10.31 -3.27 8.74
CA THR A 26 -10.78 -3.54 10.11
C THR A 26 -12.27 -3.86 10.20
N GLU A 27 -13.08 -3.47 9.20
CA GLU A 27 -14.52 -3.79 9.15
C GLU A 27 -14.82 -5.05 8.32
N HIS A 28 -13.77 -5.74 7.87
CA HIS A 28 -13.83 -6.90 6.98
C HIS A 28 -13.07 -8.09 7.61
N PRO A 29 -13.72 -8.92 8.45
CA PRO A 29 -13.07 -10.03 9.13
C PRO A 29 -12.32 -10.98 8.19
N GLU A 30 -12.84 -11.19 6.98
CA GLU A 30 -12.23 -12.01 5.92
C GLU A 30 -10.90 -11.47 5.40
N LYS A 31 -10.65 -10.17 5.55
CA LYS A 31 -9.36 -9.56 5.20
C LYS A 31 -8.40 -9.61 6.37
N MET A 32 -8.90 -9.52 7.60
CA MET A 32 -8.07 -9.64 8.80
C MET A 32 -7.37 -11.00 8.89
N THR A 33 -7.87 -12.05 8.20
CA THR A 33 -7.19 -13.37 8.11
C THR A 33 -5.84 -13.32 7.41
N PHE A 34 -5.56 -12.31 6.58
CA PHE A 34 -4.28 -12.14 5.91
C PHE A 34 -3.16 -11.72 6.87
N LEU A 35 -3.51 -11.24 8.06
CA LEU A 35 -2.60 -10.59 8.99
C LEU A 35 -2.40 -11.44 10.24
N ASP A 36 -1.20 -11.40 10.78
CA ASP A 36 -0.85 -11.92 12.09
C ASP A 36 -0.59 -10.73 13.03
N SER A 37 -1.41 -10.56 14.07
CA SER A 37 -1.28 -9.43 15.00
C SER A 37 0.00 -9.42 15.83
N GLU A 38 0.71 -10.54 15.93
CA GLU A 38 2.00 -10.63 16.64
C GLU A 38 3.20 -10.31 15.73
N GLN A 39 3.04 -10.42 14.41
CA GLN A 39 4.13 -10.25 13.44
C GLN A 39 3.97 -9.04 12.53
N ASP A 40 2.74 -8.74 12.10
CA ASP A 40 2.46 -7.68 11.14
C ASP A 40 2.27 -6.33 11.83
N GLU A 41 2.89 -5.32 11.24
CA GLU A 41 2.78 -3.93 11.69
C GLU A 41 1.91 -3.11 10.75
N TRP A 42 1.13 -2.21 11.32
CA TRP A 42 0.28 -1.31 10.56
C TRP A 42 0.99 -0.01 10.20
N VAL A 43 0.79 0.42 8.96
CA VAL A 43 0.86 1.84 8.60
C VAL A 43 -0.40 2.51 9.14
N GLU A 44 -0.25 3.62 9.86
CA GLU A 44 -1.40 4.38 10.35
C GLU A 44 -1.84 5.41 9.30
N PRO A 45 -3.13 5.81 9.26
CA PRO A 45 -3.60 6.85 8.34
C PRO A 45 -2.80 8.16 8.42
N GLU A 46 -2.31 8.51 9.61
CA GLU A 46 -1.49 9.69 9.87
C GLU A 46 -0.13 9.61 9.17
N ASP A 47 0.50 8.43 9.09
CA ASP A 47 1.76 8.24 8.36
C ASP A 47 1.59 8.58 6.87
N VAL A 48 0.42 8.24 6.30
CA VAL A 48 0.07 8.53 4.91
C VAL A 48 -0.24 10.01 4.72
N ALA A 49 -0.95 10.62 5.67
CA ALA A 49 -1.25 12.05 5.65
C ALA A 49 0.02 12.92 5.73
N GLU A 50 0.97 12.53 6.56
CA GLU A 50 2.30 13.17 6.66
C GLU A 50 3.05 13.08 5.31
N ALA A 51 3.02 11.91 4.66
CA ALA A 51 3.63 11.74 3.34
C ALA A 51 2.95 12.61 2.26
N MET A 52 1.62 12.74 2.30
CA MET A 52 0.87 13.63 1.42
C MET A 52 1.26 15.10 1.66
N LEU A 53 1.37 15.53 2.91
CA LEU A 53 1.81 16.88 3.27
C LEU A 53 3.24 17.13 2.77
N ARG A 54 4.13 16.16 2.92
CA ARG A 54 5.50 16.23 2.43
C ARG A 54 5.58 16.39 0.92
N CYS A 55 4.71 15.76 0.13
CA CYS A 55 4.62 15.99 -1.32
C CYS A 55 4.30 17.44 -1.68
N VAL A 56 3.60 18.18 -0.79
CA VAL A 56 3.23 19.57 -1.01
C VAL A 56 4.35 20.52 -0.56
N GLU A 57 4.86 20.32 0.66
CA GLU A 57 5.71 21.30 1.34
C GLU A 57 7.21 21.06 1.18
N SER A 58 7.64 19.81 1.00
CA SER A 58 9.07 19.48 0.99
C SER A 58 9.67 19.72 -0.40
N ASP A 59 10.78 20.47 -0.43
CA ASP A 59 11.59 20.64 -1.66
C ASP A 59 12.37 19.38 -2.03
N ASP A 60 12.52 18.42 -1.11
CA ASP A 60 13.19 17.14 -1.38
C ASP A 60 12.34 16.19 -2.25
N VAL A 61 11.02 16.44 -2.31
CA VAL A 61 10.07 15.63 -3.09
C VAL A 61 9.74 16.38 -4.38
N VAL A 62 10.44 16.02 -5.45
CA VAL A 62 10.25 16.62 -6.78
C VAL A 62 9.17 15.90 -7.57
N GLY A 63 8.74 16.50 -8.68
CA GLY A 63 7.70 15.96 -9.56
C GLY A 63 8.04 14.56 -10.08
N GLY A 64 6.99 13.74 -10.20
CA GLY A 64 7.08 12.36 -10.66
C GLY A 64 7.46 11.35 -9.57
N TRP A 65 7.74 11.79 -8.34
CA TRP A 65 7.98 10.87 -7.23
C TRP A 65 6.72 10.09 -6.86
N VAL A 66 6.91 8.82 -6.52
CA VAL A 66 5.93 7.98 -5.84
C VAL A 66 6.51 7.63 -4.49
N LEU A 67 5.98 8.24 -3.42
CA LEU A 67 6.43 8.00 -2.05
C LEU A 67 5.82 6.69 -1.55
N GLU A 68 6.66 5.66 -1.44
CA GLU A 68 6.34 4.47 -0.65
C GLU A 68 6.24 4.86 0.83
N VAL A 69 5.17 4.43 1.50
CA VAL A 69 4.95 4.70 2.93
C VAL A 69 4.75 3.37 3.65
N LEU A 70 5.78 2.98 4.39
CA LEU A 70 5.78 1.80 5.26
C LEU A 70 5.88 2.24 6.72
N LYS A 71 5.79 1.30 7.66
CA LYS A 71 5.84 1.65 9.08
C LYS A 71 7.21 2.24 9.42
N GLY A 72 7.22 3.52 9.80
CA GLY A 72 8.43 4.27 10.17
C GLY A 72 9.40 4.57 9.02
N ARG A 73 9.00 4.37 7.76
CA ARG A 73 9.89 4.55 6.60
C ARG A 73 9.14 5.12 5.39
N THR A 74 9.80 6.03 4.69
CA THR A 74 9.40 6.44 3.33
C THR A 74 10.58 6.36 2.36
N ARG A 75 10.29 6.10 1.09
CA ARG A 75 11.28 6.19 -0.01
C ARG A 75 10.60 6.57 -1.32
N ASN A 76 11.38 7.09 -2.27
CA ASN A 76 10.90 7.17 -3.65
C ASN A 76 10.98 5.78 -4.30
N VAL A 77 9.93 5.39 -5.01
CA VAL A 77 9.91 4.19 -5.85
C VAL A 77 10.48 4.56 -7.22
N ASP A 78 11.49 3.82 -7.70
CA ASP A 78 12.02 3.99 -9.04
C ASP A 78 10.97 3.54 -10.09
N TRP A 79 10.98 4.21 -11.24
CA TRP A 79 10.01 3.95 -12.30
C TRP A 79 10.23 2.61 -13.01
N ARG A 80 11.41 2.00 -12.85
CA ARG A 80 11.76 0.77 -13.57
C ARG A 80 12.45 -0.25 -12.69
N ASN A 81 11.84 -1.43 -12.59
CA ASN A 81 12.38 -2.59 -11.88
C ASN A 81 12.78 -2.28 -10.43
N ASP A 82 12.08 -1.35 -9.79
CA ASP A 82 12.28 -1.10 -8.37
C ASP A 82 11.91 -2.36 -7.57
N PRO A 83 12.69 -2.74 -6.55
CA PRO A 83 12.31 -3.83 -5.68
C PRO A 83 10.96 -3.56 -5.02
N GLY A 84 10.22 -4.63 -4.73
CA GLY A 84 8.98 -4.52 -3.97
C GLY A 84 9.20 -3.89 -2.59
N PRO A 85 8.12 -3.50 -1.90
CA PRO A 85 8.22 -2.92 -0.57
C PRO A 85 8.86 -3.91 0.41
N GLU A 86 9.79 -3.42 1.22
CA GLU A 86 10.54 -4.21 2.19
C GLU A 86 10.52 -3.57 3.58
N GLY A 87 10.20 -4.38 4.59
CA GLY A 87 10.17 -3.98 5.99
C GLY A 87 8.77 -3.99 6.61
N PRO A 88 8.63 -3.46 7.83
CA PRO A 88 7.37 -3.49 8.56
C PRO A 88 6.25 -2.71 7.85
N GLY A 89 5.05 -3.28 7.81
CA GLY A 89 3.90 -2.72 7.09
C GLY A 89 3.98 -2.83 5.56
N ALA A 90 5.00 -3.47 4.99
CA ALA A 90 5.10 -3.69 3.54
C ALA A 90 4.03 -4.65 2.99
N THR A 91 3.71 -5.70 3.75
CA THR A 91 2.85 -6.79 3.30
C THR A 91 2.20 -7.45 4.49
N ALA A 92 1.22 -8.31 4.21
CA ALA A 92 0.59 -9.16 5.21
C ALA A 92 1.31 -10.53 5.26
N SER A 93 1.57 -11.05 6.45
CA SER A 93 2.35 -12.27 6.64
C SER A 93 1.58 -13.55 6.28
N ASN A 94 0.27 -13.61 6.55
CA ASN A 94 -0.56 -14.82 6.37
C ASN A 94 -1.24 -14.91 4.98
N ARG A 95 -0.58 -14.41 3.93
CA ARG A 95 -1.11 -14.48 2.56
C ARG A 95 -1.35 -15.91 2.06
N ALA A 96 -0.53 -16.86 2.50
CA ALA A 96 -0.68 -18.26 2.10
C ALA A 96 -1.96 -18.88 2.68
N GLY A 97 -2.27 -18.60 3.96
CA GLY A 97 -3.51 -19.04 4.61
C GLY A 97 -4.72 -18.43 3.94
N ALA A 98 -4.70 -17.12 3.71
CA ALA A 98 -5.78 -16.43 3.01
C ALA A 98 -5.99 -16.95 1.57
N ALA A 99 -4.90 -17.24 0.84
CA ALA A 99 -5.02 -17.83 -0.48
C ALA A 99 -5.65 -19.23 -0.44
N ALA A 100 -5.28 -20.07 0.54
CA ALA A 100 -5.85 -21.39 0.71
C ALA A 100 -7.36 -21.33 0.98
N GLU A 101 -7.81 -20.40 1.82
CA GLU A 101 -9.23 -20.16 2.09
C GLU A 101 -9.99 -19.73 0.82
N VAL A 102 -9.43 -18.81 0.03
CA VAL A 102 -10.01 -18.44 -1.27
C VAL A 102 -10.15 -19.67 -2.16
N TYR A 103 -9.12 -20.51 -2.29
CA TYR A 103 -9.21 -21.74 -3.08
C TYR A 103 -10.28 -22.72 -2.57
N GLN A 104 -10.58 -22.75 -1.28
CA GLN A 104 -11.68 -23.54 -0.74
C GLN A 104 -13.03 -23.00 -1.25
N TRP A 105 -13.26 -21.69 -1.19
CA TRP A 105 -14.48 -21.07 -1.72
C TRP A 105 -14.64 -21.33 -3.23
N LEU A 106 -13.55 -21.20 -3.99
CA LEU A 106 -13.53 -21.48 -5.43
C LEU A 106 -13.90 -22.93 -5.75
N GLY A 107 -13.61 -23.86 -4.82
CA GLY A 107 -13.88 -25.29 -4.97
C GLY A 107 -15.31 -25.69 -4.62
N GLU A 108 -16.13 -24.79 -4.07
CA GLU A 108 -17.51 -25.12 -3.67
C GLU A 108 -18.41 -25.41 -4.88
N PRO A 109 -19.27 -26.46 -4.81
CA PRO A 109 -20.21 -26.74 -5.89
C PRO A 109 -21.12 -25.55 -6.19
N GLY A 110 -21.15 -25.12 -7.45
CA GLY A 110 -21.96 -23.99 -7.90
C GLY A 110 -21.27 -22.62 -7.77
N TRP A 111 -20.01 -22.57 -7.34
CA TRP A 111 -19.22 -21.34 -7.37
C TRP A 111 -19.16 -20.75 -8.79
N GLY A 112 -19.43 -19.45 -8.92
CA GLY A 112 -19.42 -18.73 -10.19
C GLY A 112 -20.66 -18.90 -11.08
N VAL A 113 -21.65 -19.70 -10.67
CA VAL A 113 -22.93 -19.79 -11.37
C VAL A 113 -23.82 -18.62 -10.96
N ALA A 114 -24.30 -17.84 -11.93
CA ALA A 114 -25.22 -16.73 -11.67
C ALA A 114 -26.50 -17.25 -11.00
N LYS A 115 -26.98 -16.52 -9.98
CA LYS A 115 -28.25 -16.80 -9.29
C LYS A 115 -29.45 -16.61 -10.22
#